data_AF-A0A645FS44-F1
#
_entry.id   AF-A0A645FS44-F1
#
_cell.length_a   1.000
_cell.length_b   1.000
_cell.length_c   1.000
_cell.angle_alpha   90.00
_cell.angle_beta   90.00
_cell.angle_gamma   90.00
#
_symmetry.space_group_name_H-M   'P 1'
#
loop_
_entity.id
_entity.type
_entity.pdbx_description
1 polymer ?
#
loop_
_entity_poly.entity_id
_entity_poly.type
_entity_poly.pdbx_seq_one_letter_code
_entity_poly.pdbx_strand_id
1 'polypeptide(L)'
;MVKKGIPWPLGAYENRRSFCSIDNISYVVEQLIQRDNIESGIYHVGDDEPISTNELIRLISESVEKKSHIWKLPKGLMDTAARVGSVLHLPLNKDRLQKLTENYVVSNDKIKHALGIDRMPVSTKEGMRKTLESFR
;
A
#
# COMPACT_ATOMS: atom_id res chain seq x y z
N MET A 1 -7.29 4.81 -13.19
CA MET A 1 -8.71 4.83 -12.78
C MET A 1 -9.14 6.21 -12.30
N VAL A 2 -8.48 6.76 -11.28
CA VAL A 2 -8.82 8.07 -10.69
C VAL A 2 -8.80 9.22 -11.71
N LYS A 3 -7.73 9.35 -12.52
CA LYS A 3 -7.65 10.36 -13.60
C LYS A 3 -8.80 10.25 -14.62
N LYS A 4 -9.31 9.04 -14.85
CA LYS A 4 -10.45 8.76 -15.76
C LYS A 4 -11.83 8.91 -15.09
N GLY A 5 -11.89 9.23 -13.79
CA GLY A 5 -13.16 9.36 -13.05
C GLY A 5 -13.89 8.03 -12.81
N ILE A 6 -13.22 6.88 -13.01
CA ILE A 6 -13.84 5.57 -12.81
C ILE A 6 -13.93 5.31 -11.30
N PRO A 7 -15.13 4.98 -10.76
CA PRO A 7 -15.31 4.72 -9.34
C PRO A 7 -14.57 3.47 -8.88
N TRP A 8 -14.08 3.50 -7.65
CA TRP A 8 -13.50 2.37 -6.93
C TRP A 8 -14.62 1.55 -6.27
N PRO A 9 -14.90 0.31 -6.71
CA PRO A 9 -16.09 -0.44 -6.29
C PRO A 9 -15.93 -1.19 -4.96
N LEU A 10 -14.70 -1.32 -4.44
CA LEU A 10 -14.38 -2.14 -3.27
C LEU A 10 -14.27 -1.30 -1.98
N GLY A 11 -14.99 -0.19 -1.89
CA GLY A 11 -14.96 0.71 -0.75
C GLY A 11 -15.50 0.12 0.57
N ALA A 12 -16.16 -1.03 0.53
CA ALA A 12 -16.62 -1.76 1.71
C ALA A 12 -15.55 -2.69 2.32
N TYR A 13 -14.38 -2.82 1.68
CA TYR A 13 -13.25 -3.59 2.17
C TYR A 13 -12.25 -2.65 2.87
N GLU A 14 -11.72 -3.10 4.00
CA GLU A 14 -10.80 -2.36 4.85
C GLU A 14 -9.48 -3.13 4.95
N ASN A 15 -8.84 -3.33 3.80
CA ASN A 15 -7.53 -3.98 3.77
C ASN A 15 -6.46 -3.05 4.34
N ARG A 16 -5.34 -3.59 4.81
CA ARG A 16 -4.15 -2.84 5.25
C ARG A 16 -2.92 -3.40 4.58
N ARG A 17 -2.08 -2.52 4.02
CA ARG A 17 -0.84 -2.91 3.36
C ARG A 17 0.29 -2.02 3.82
N SER A 18 1.43 -2.62 4.12
CA SER A 18 2.68 -1.89 4.33
C SER A 18 3.21 -1.41 2.98
N PHE A 19 3.73 -0.19 2.95
CA PHE A 19 4.44 0.39 1.82
C PHE A 19 5.90 0.62 2.20
N CYS A 20 6.73 0.94 1.21
CA CYS A 20 8.11 1.31 1.45
C CYS A 20 8.46 2.45 0.49
N SER A 21 8.65 3.64 1.04
CA SER A 21 9.10 4.79 0.29
C SER A 21 10.56 4.62 -0.15
N ILE A 22 10.90 5.21 -1.30
CA ILE A 22 12.26 5.20 -1.84
C ILE A 22 13.25 5.84 -0.85
N ASP A 23 12.82 6.90 -0.16
CA ASP A 23 13.64 7.57 0.85
C ASP A 23 14.00 6.64 2.01
N ASN A 24 13.02 5.89 2.55
CA ASN A 24 13.27 4.99 3.67
C ASN A 24 14.14 3.78 3.29
N ILE A 25 13.93 3.17 2.12
CA ILE A 25 14.80 2.07 1.68
C ILE A 25 16.22 2.57 1.41
N SER A 26 16.37 3.76 0.84
CA SER A 26 17.69 4.36 0.59
C SER A 26 18.43 4.65 1.91
N TYR A 27 17.71 5.21 2.89
CA TYR A 27 18.25 5.44 4.24
C TYR A 27 18.71 4.13 4.90
N VAL A 28 17.89 3.07 4.85
CA VAL A 28 18.26 1.78 5.44
C VAL A 28 19.51 1.21 4.77
N VAL A 29 19.57 1.22 3.44
CA VAL A 29 20.72 0.72 2.68
C VAL A 29 21.98 1.52 3.02
N GLU A 30 21.89 2.84 3.09
CA GLU A 30 23.02 3.70 3.48
C GLU A 30 23.52 3.36 4.88
N GLN A 31 22.63 3.22 5.86
CA GLN A 31 23.03 2.89 7.23
C GLN A 31 23.66 1.49 7.34
N LEU A 32 23.17 0.52 6.56
CA LEU A 32 23.77 -0.82 6.51
C LEU A 32 25.16 -0.82 5.87
N ILE A 33 25.45 0.11 4.96
CA ILE A 33 26.78 0.27 4.37
C ILE A 33 27.74 1.00 5.31
N GLN A 34 27.25 1.99 6.06
CA GLN A 34 28.09 2.85 6.91
C GLN A 34 28.41 2.25 8.28
N ARG A 35 27.63 1.29 8.76
CA ARG A 35 27.76 0.73 10.12
C ARG A 35 28.29 -0.68 10.09
N ASP A 36 29.49 -0.87 10.64
CA ASP A 36 30.13 -2.19 10.72
C ASP A 36 29.57 -3.08 11.84
N ASN A 37 28.72 -2.54 12.72
CA ASN A 37 28.20 -3.24 13.90
C ASN A 37 26.79 -3.83 13.73
N ILE A 38 26.24 -3.82 12.51
CA ILE A 38 24.93 -4.43 12.25
C ILE A 38 25.13 -5.90 11.89
N GLU A 39 24.48 -6.78 12.63
CA GLU A 39 24.54 -8.22 12.39
C GLU A 39 23.95 -8.57 11.01
N SER A 40 24.64 -9.43 10.27
CA SER A 40 24.13 -9.96 9.01
C SER A 40 22.84 -10.76 9.22
N GLY A 41 21.88 -10.62 8.31
CA GLY A 41 20.65 -11.39 8.37
C GLY A 41 19.53 -10.83 7.50
N ILE A 42 18.33 -11.36 7.71
CA ILE A 42 17.13 -10.92 6.98
C ILE A 42 16.47 -9.77 7.74
N TYR A 43 16.25 -8.66 7.05
CA TYR A 43 15.58 -7.47 7.55
C TYR A 43 14.40 -7.12 6.63
N HIS A 44 13.23 -6.91 7.22
CA HIS A 44 12.10 -6.36 6.50
C HIS A 44 12.17 -4.84 6.53
N VAL A 45 12.01 -4.22 5.38
CA VAL A 45 12.03 -2.77 5.23
C VAL A 45 10.68 -2.30 4.74
N GLY A 46 10.18 -1.22 5.34
CA GLY A 46 8.90 -0.62 5.05
C GLY A 46 8.73 0.67 5.84
N ASP A 47 7.77 1.49 5.41
CA ASP A 47 7.28 2.63 6.17
C ASP A 47 6.51 2.12 7.40
N ASP A 48 6.37 2.97 8.42
CA ASP A 48 5.85 2.55 9.73
C ASP A 48 4.36 2.25 9.75
N GLU A 49 3.57 2.90 8.90
CA GLU A 49 2.10 2.81 8.96
C GLU A 49 1.52 2.09 7.74
N PRO A 50 0.86 0.94 7.92
CA PRO A 50 0.07 0.37 6.85
C PRO A 50 -1.09 1.29 6.45
N ILE A 51 -1.36 1.38 5.15
CA ILE A 51 -2.52 2.13 4.62
C ILE A 51 -3.51 1.19 3.95
N SER A 52 -4.78 1.58 3.97
CA SER A 52 -5.82 0.89 3.23
C SER A 52 -5.85 1.29 1.76
N THR A 53 -6.42 0.42 0.90
CA THR A 53 -6.63 0.79 -0.51
C THR A 53 -7.58 1.98 -0.64
N ASN A 54 -8.54 2.13 0.28
CA ASN A 54 -9.43 3.29 0.31
C ASN A 54 -8.67 4.59 0.61
N GLU A 55 -7.74 4.57 1.57
CA GLU A 55 -6.86 5.71 1.85
C GLU A 55 -5.93 6.01 0.68
N LEU A 56 -5.34 4.99 0.07
CA LEU A 56 -4.50 5.15 -1.12
C LEU A 56 -5.26 5.83 -2.27
N ILE A 57 -6.49 5.39 -2.56
CA ILE A 57 -7.34 6.01 -3.59
C ILE A 57 -7.66 7.47 -3.27
N ARG A 58 -7.89 7.82 -1.99
CA ARG A 58 -8.09 9.22 -1.59
C ARG A 58 -6.84 10.06 -1.83
N LEU A 59 -5.67 9.58 -1.43
CA LEU A 59 -4.38 10.27 -1.66
C LEU A 59 -4.11 10.49 -3.15
N ILE A 60 -4.37 9.48 -4.01
CA ILE A 60 -4.24 9.61 -5.46
C ILE A 60 -5.23 10.65 -6.00
N SER A 61 -6.47 10.66 -5.51
CA SER A 61 -7.50 11.63 -5.90
C SER A 61 -7.10 13.06 -5.57
N GLU A 62 -6.56 13.27 -4.37
CA GLU A 62 -6.05 14.56 -3.92
C GLU A 62 -4.89 15.03 -4.81
N SER A 63 -3.95 14.15 -5.16
CA SER A 63 -2.79 14.53 -5.98
C SER A 63 -3.13 14.94 -7.41
N VAL A 64 -4.17 14.34 -8.01
CA VAL A 64 -4.63 14.66 -9.37
C VAL A 64 -5.80 15.67 -9.40
N GLU A 65 -6.11 16.30 -8.27
CA GLU A 65 -7.20 17.28 -8.12
C GLU A 65 -8.57 16.77 -8.60
N LYS A 66 -8.85 15.48 -8.39
CA LYS A 66 -10.14 14.85 -8.75
C LYS A 66 -10.84 14.25 -7.55
N LYS A 67 -12.17 14.39 -7.52
CA LYS A 67 -13.01 13.78 -6.49
C LYS A 67 -12.78 12.26 -6.42
N SER A 68 -12.64 11.76 -5.20
CA SER A 68 -12.58 10.33 -4.91
C SER A 68 -13.97 9.72 -5.02
N HIS A 69 -14.16 8.87 -6.02
CA HIS A 69 -15.40 8.13 -6.20
C HIS A 69 -15.21 6.73 -5.61
N ILE A 70 -15.50 6.57 -4.32
CA ILE A 70 -15.38 5.27 -3.61
C ILE A 70 -16.79 4.74 -3.34
N TRP A 71 -17.14 3.62 -3.98
CA TRP A 71 -18.42 2.94 -3.80
C TRP A 71 -18.30 1.83 -2.77
N LYS A 72 -19.26 1.77 -1.85
CA LYS A 72 -19.36 0.73 -0.81
C LYS A 72 -20.34 -0.35 -1.25
N LEU A 73 -19.97 -1.12 -2.26
CA LEU A 73 -20.80 -2.25 -2.70
C LEU A 73 -20.79 -3.37 -1.63
N PRO A 74 -21.91 -4.06 -1.40
CA PRO A 74 -21.96 -5.18 -0.46
C PRO A 74 -20.93 -6.26 -0.83
N LYS A 75 -20.19 -6.78 0.15
CA LYS A 75 -19.17 -7.82 -0.09
C LYS A 75 -19.72 -9.05 -0.80
N GLY A 76 -20.91 -9.52 -0.40
CA GLY A 76 -21.56 -10.68 -1.04
C GLY A 76 -21.87 -10.47 -2.54
N LEU A 77 -22.17 -9.24 -2.95
CA LEU A 77 -22.35 -8.90 -4.37
C LEU A 77 -21.01 -9.03 -5.12
N MET A 78 -19.94 -8.48 -4.55
CA MET A 78 -18.60 -8.54 -5.15
C MET A 78 -18.06 -9.98 -5.19
N ASP A 79 -18.31 -10.77 -4.16
CA ASP A 79 -17.91 -12.19 -4.11
C ASP A 79 -18.65 -13.02 -5.17
N THR A 80 -19.93 -12.72 -5.40
CA THR A 80 -20.74 -13.36 -6.45
C THR A 80 -20.23 -12.96 -7.84
N ALA A 81 -19.96 -11.67 -8.07
CA ALA A 81 -19.38 -11.19 -9.31
C ALA A 81 -18.02 -11.85 -9.59
N ALA A 82 -17.17 -11.98 -8.57
CA ALA A 82 -15.88 -12.66 -8.69
C ALA A 82 -16.01 -14.17 -8.95
N ARG A 83 -17.02 -14.85 -8.39
CA ARG A 83 -17.33 -16.26 -8.70
C ARG A 83 -17.70 -16.46 -10.17
N VAL A 84 -18.62 -15.64 -10.68
CA VAL A 84 -19.04 -15.68 -12.08
C VAL A 84 -17.85 -15.35 -12.98
N GLY A 85 -17.07 -14.32 -12.64
CA GLY A 85 -15.90 -13.94 -13.40
C GLY A 85 -14.77 -14.97 -13.39
N SER A 86 -14.62 -15.77 -12.32
CA SER A 86 -13.72 -16.93 -12.32
C SER A 86 -14.12 -17.98 -13.35
N VAL A 87 -15.41 -18.26 -13.51
CA VAL A 87 -15.92 -19.24 -14.49
C VAL A 87 -15.80 -18.70 -15.92
N LEU A 88 -16.10 -17.41 -16.11
CA LEU A 88 -16.09 -16.77 -17.42
C LEU A 88 -14.71 -16.20 -17.82
N HIS A 89 -13.66 -16.47 -17.04
CA HIS A 89 -12.30 -15.92 -17.24
C HIS A 89 -12.24 -14.39 -17.37
N LEU A 90 -13.11 -13.68 -16.64
CA LEU A 90 -13.20 -12.23 -16.65
C LEU A 90 -12.10 -11.57 -15.80
N PRO A 91 -11.86 -10.26 -16.00
CA PRO A 91 -10.84 -9.52 -15.24
C PRO A 91 -11.09 -9.47 -13.73
N LEU A 92 -12.33 -9.53 -13.25
CA LEU A 92 -12.63 -9.67 -11.83
C LEU A 92 -12.91 -11.15 -11.55
N ASN A 93 -12.03 -11.79 -10.79
CA ASN A 93 -12.16 -13.18 -10.37
C ASN A 93 -11.83 -13.30 -8.89
N LYS A 94 -12.01 -14.50 -8.31
CA LYS A 94 -11.76 -14.74 -6.88
C LYS A 94 -10.34 -14.35 -6.45
N ASP A 95 -9.32 -14.76 -7.20
CA ASP A 95 -7.91 -14.52 -6.84
C ASP A 95 -7.59 -13.02 -6.85
N ARG A 96 -8.09 -12.28 -7.84
CA ARG A 96 -7.89 -10.83 -7.90
C ARG A 96 -8.67 -10.10 -6.82
N LEU A 97 -9.90 -10.52 -6.53
CA LEU A 97 -10.67 -9.93 -5.43
C LEU A 97 -9.95 -10.16 -4.11
N GLN A 98 -9.49 -11.38 -3.84
CA GLN A 98 -8.69 -11.69 -2.66
C GLN A 98 -7.41 -10.84 -2.60
N LYS A 99 -6.62 -10.82 -3.68
CA LYS A 99 -5.40 -10.00 -3.77
C LYS A 99 -5.61 -8.51 -3.58
N LEU A 100 -6.81 -7.98 -3.82
CA LEU A 100 -7.12 -6.56 -3.59
C LEU A 100 -7.63 -6.28 -2.17
N THR A 101 -8.21 -7.29 -1.53
CA THR A 101 -8.96 -7.13 -0.27
C THR A 101 -8.28 -7.75 0.94
N GLU A 102 -7.24 -8.56 0.72
CA GLU A 102 -6.42 -9.11 1.79
C GLU A 102 -5.46 -8.07 2.40
N ASN A 103 -5.12 -8.31 3.66
CA ASN A 103 -4.10 -7.57 4.39
C ASN A 103 -2.71 -8.10 4.02
N TYR A 104 -1.75 -7.19 3.88
CA TYR A 104 -0.35 -7.51 3.65
C TYR A 104 0.54 -6.56 4.47
N VAL A 105 0.62 -6.84 5.77
CA VAL A 105 1.35 -6.01 6.74
C VAL A 105 2.64 -6.73 7.13
N VAL A 106 3.75 -6.02 7.01
CA VAL A 106 5.07 -6.48 7.47
C VAL A 106 5.54 -5.61 8.63
N SER A 107 6.21 -6.21 9.61
CA SER A 107 6.91 -5.47 10.67
C SER A 107 8.30 -5.07 10.18
N ASN A 108 8.67 -3.82 10.41
CA ASN A 108 10.01 -3.25 10.21
C ASN A 108 10.76 -3.07 11.54
N ASP A 109 10.28 -3.65 12.65
CA ASP A 109 10.84 -3.40 13.98
C ASP A 109 12.28 -3.90 14.10
N LYS A 110 12.59 -5.06 13.50
CA LYS A 110 13.94 -5.63 13.52
C LYS A 110 14.98 -4.66 12.95
N ILE A 111 14.70 -4.03 11.80
CA ILE A 111 15.65 -3.10 11.20
C ILE A 111 15.74 -1.79 11.99
N LYS A 112 14.60 -1.29 12.51
CA LYS A 112 14.58 -0.10 13.36
C LYS A 112 15.42 -0.28 14.62
N HIS A 113 15.29 -1.43 15.29
CA HIS A 113 16.13 -1.79 16.43
C HIS A 113 17.61 -1.89 16.06
N ALA A 114 17.95 -2.55 14.96
CA ALA A 114 19.34 -2.65 14.49
C ALA A 114 19.95 -1.28 14.15
N LEU A 115 19.14 -0.34 13.65
CA LEU A 115 19.55 1.03 13.33
C LEU A 115 19.50 1.98 14.54
N GLY A 116 18.91 1.56 15.66
CA GLY A 116 18.73 2.39 16.86
C GLY A 116 17.75 3.55 16.66
N ILE A 117 16.71 3.36 15.86
CA ILE A 117 15.67 4.35 15.58
C ILE A 117 14.30 3.84 16.03
N ASP A 118 13.41 4.75 16.44
CA ASP A 118 12.04 4.40 16.81
C ASP A 118 11.07 4.43 15.61
N ARG A 119 11.37 5.30 14.64
CA ARG A 119 10.55 5.55 13.44
C ARG A 119 11.42 5.75 12.22
N MET A 120 10.86 5.43 11.06
CA MET A 120 11.50 5.71 9.78
C MET A 120 11.60 7.23 9.52
N PRO A 121 12.64 7.72 8.82
CA PRO A 121 12.82 9.15 8.56
C PRO A 121 11.67 9.80 7.79
N VAL A 122 11.02 9.05 6.90
CA VAL A 122 9.88 9.51 6.12
C VAL A 122 8.63 8.74 6.53
N SER A 123 7.56 9.46 6.89
CA SER A 123 6.27 8.83 7.18
C SER A 123 5.63 8.24 5.91
N THR A 124 4.77 7.25 6.08
CA THR A 124 4.09 6.60 4.95
C THR A 124 3.32 7.58 4.07
N LYS A 125 2.60 8.52 4.69
CA LYS A 125 1.82 9.54 3.97
C LYS A 125 2.71 10.51 3.20
N GLU A 126 3.85 10.88 3.77
CA GLU A 126 4.79 11.79 3.11
C GLU A 126 5.47 11.11 1.91
N GLY A 127 5.96 9.88 2.08
CA GLY A 127 6.53 9.10 0.99
C GLY A 127 5.52 8.87 -0.15
N MET A 128 4.26 8.61 0.20
CA MET A 128 3.18 8.49 -0.76
C MET A 128 2.92 9.82 -1.48
N ARG A 129 2.83 10.94 -0.76
CA ARG A 129 2.61 12.27 -1.36
C ARG A 129 3.70 12.61 -2.37
N LYS A 130 4.97 12.44 -2.01
CA LYS A 130 6.11 12.65 -2.93
C LYS A 130 5.99 11.81 -4.21
N THR A 131 5.65 10.53 -4.03
CA THR A 131 5.45 9.60 -5.16
C THR A 131 4.29 10.06 -6.05
N LEU A 132 3.18 10.48 -5.46
CA LEU A 132 1.99 10.88 -6.21
C LEU A 132 2.16 12.22 -6.93
N GLU A 133 2.96 13.13 -6.39
CA GLU A 133 3.30 14.40 -7.03
C GLU A 133 4.11 14.22 -8.30
N SER A 134 4.93 13.16 -8.41
CA SER A 134 5.66 12.87 -9.65
C SER A 134 4.76 12.41 -10.80
N PHE A 135 3.48 12.12 -10.55
CA PHE A 135 2.49 11.69 -11.56
C PHE A 135 1.48 12.77 -11.95
N ARG A 136 1.63 14.01 -11.45
CA ARG A 136 0.85 15.16 -11.94
C ARG A 136 1.18 15.41 -13.42
#